data_AF-A0A5Q2NPZ9-F1
#
_entry.id   AF-A0A5Q2NPZ9-F1
#
_cell.length_a   1.000
_cell.length_b   1.000
_cell.length_c   1.000
_cell.angle_alpha   90.00
_cell.angle_beta   90.00
_cell.angle_gamma   90.00
#
_symmetry.space_group_name_H-M   'P 1'
#
loop_
_entity.id
_entity.type
_entity.pdbx_description
1 polymer ?
#
loop_
_entity_poly.entity_id
_entity_poly.type
_entity_poly.pdbx_seq_one_letter_code
_entity_poly.pdbx_strand_id
1 'polypeptide(L)'
;MSYYKEPPPQLPVDQPAYVGGWQGACGPIVPVAGVPQPNQYVTALDPVFVQHISRQQGQPIAVETTSGRIEGMLAGVAVDHIQIDLADRSLHVRIAHIVYFEGPLASYR
;
A
#
# COMPACT_ATOMS: atom_id res chain seq x y z
N MET A 1 41.93 -5.22 -15.55
CA MET A 1 41.03 -4.12 -15.94
C MET A 1 39.65 -4.39 -15.33
N SER A 2 39.20 -3.57 -14.38
CA SER A 2 37.84 -3.67 -13.80
C SER A 2 36.90 -2.76 -14.59
N TYR A 3 35.81 -3.31 -15.15
CA TYR A 3 34.75 -2.54 -15.79
C TYR A 3 33.83 -1.94 -14.73
N TYR A 4 34.07 -0.67 -14.34
CA TYR A 4 33.03 0.12 -13.69
C TYR A 4 32.16 0.75 -14.76
N LYS A 5 30.93 0.28 -14.88
CA LYS A 5 29.89 0.90 -15.71
C LYS A 5 29.41 2.14 -14.96
N GLU A 6 29.52 3.32 -15.58
CA GLU A 6 29.02 4.56 -15.00
C GLU A 6 27.52 4.41 -14.67
N PRO A 7 27.06 4.90 -13.50
CA PRO A 7 25.65 4.85 -13.16
C PRO A 7 24.86 5.69 -14.18
N PRO A 8 23.67 5.23 -14.60
CA PRO A 8 22.86 5.96 -15.58
C PRO A 8 22.51 7.35 -15.07
N PRO A 9 22.41 8.36 -15.96
CA PRO A 9 22.06 9.72 -15.57
C PRO A 9 20.69 9.75 -14.88
N GLN A 10 20.66 10.26 -13.65
CA GLN A 10 19.43 10.42 -12.87
C GLN A 10 18.65 11.64 -13.37
N LEU A 11 17.37 11.42 -13.69
CA LEU A 11 16.45 12.46 -14.14
C LEU A 11 15.94 13.29 -12.94
N PRO A 12 15.50 14.56 -13.17
CA PRO A 12 15.08 15.46 -12.10
C PRO A 12 13.90 14.90 -11.31
N VAL A 13 13.94 15.08 -10.00
CA VAL A 13 12.89 14.62 -9.11
C VAL A 13 12.02 15.82 -8.72
N ASP A 14 10.78 15.49 -8.42
CA ASP A 14 9.60 16.32 -8.31
C ASP A 14 9.09 16.35 -6.82
N GLN A 15 8.97 17.52 -6.12
CA GLN A 15 8.17 17.72 -4.87
C GLN A 15 6.98 18.73 -4.88
N PRO A 16 5.89 18.46 -4.13
CA PRO A 16 4.84 19.43 -3.84
C PRO A 16 5.20 20.40 -2.69
N ALA A 17 4.69 21.64 -2.74
CA ALA A 17 4.89 22.65 -1.72
C ALA A 17 4.14 22.34 -0.40
N TYR A 18 4.86 22.34 0.73
CA TYR A 18 4.32 22.15 2.07
C TYR A 18 3.82 23.50 2.63
N VAL A 19 2.51 23.68 2.81
CA VAL A 19 1.93 24.90 3.42
C VAL A 19 0.92 24.53 4.52
N GLY A 20 1.24 24.86 5.78
CA GLY A 20 0.24 25.21 6.80
C GLY A 20 -0.50 24.10 7.55
N GLY A 21 -0.07 22.83 7.53
CA GLY A 21 -0.69 21.77 8.35
C GLY A 21 -2.06 21.28 7.86
N TRP A 22 -2.45 21.67 6.65
CA TRP A 22 -3.56 21.06 5.91
C TRP A 22 -3.05 19.84 5.13
N GLN A 23 -3.93 18.86 4.86
CA GLN A 23 -3.62 17.82 3.86
C GLN A 23 -3.22 18.55 2.58
N GLY A 24 -1.96 18.41 2.16
CA GLY A 24 -1.45 19.11 1.00
C GLY A 24 -2.32 18.79 -0.20
N ALA A 25 -3.15 19.73 -0.64
CA ALA A 25 -3.70 19.69 -1.98
C ALA A 25 -2.51 19.51 -2.93
N CYS A 26 -2.62 18.56 -3.85
CA CYS A 26 -1.54 18.17 -4.76
C CYS A 26 -1.00 19.43 -5.48
N GLY A 27 0.07 20.02 -4.93
CA GLY A 27 0.69 21.20 -5.50
C GLY A 27 1.40 20.79 -6.79
N PRO A 28 1.47 21.68 -7.80
CA PRO A 28 2.25 21.40 -8.99
C PRO A 28 3.68 21.16 -8.55
N ILE A 29 4.17 20.00 -8.94
CA ILE A 29 5.49 19.59 -8.59
C ILE A 29 6.48 20.24 -9.59
N VAL A 30 7.53 20.88 -9.09
CA VAL A 30 8.55 21.54 -9.92
C VAL A 30 9.90 20.87 -9.71
N PRO A 31 10.51 20.26 -10.75
CA PRO A 31 11.77 19.58 -10.61
C PRO A 31 12.93 20.57 -10.51
N VAL A 32 13.88 20.31 -9.60
CA VAL A 32 15.16 21.03 -9.48
C VAL A 32 16.31 20.07 -9.75
N ALA A 33 17.14 20.37 -10.76
CA ALA A 33 18.27 19.54 -11.13
C ALA A 33 19.29 19.42 -9.99
N GLY A 34 19.71 18.18 -9.66
CA GLY A 34 20.78 17.90 -8.70
C GLY A 34 20.36 17.76 -7.23
N VAL A 35 19.07 17.90 -6.90
CA VAL A 35 18.56 17.72 -5.53
C VAL A 35 17.77 16.41 -5.45
N PRO A 36 18.23 15.39 -4.70
CA PRO A 36 17.44 14.20 -4.41
C PRO A 36 16.16 14.64 -3.72
N GLN A 37 15.01 14.42 -4.36
CA GLN A 37 13.78 14.73 -3.64
C GLN A 37 13.38 13.51 -2.79
N PRO A 38 12.82 13.73 -1.59
CA PRO A 38 12.07 12.72 -0.89
C PRO A 38 10.97 12.18 -1.82
N ASN A 39 11.03 10.87 -2.07
CA ASN A 39 9.87 10.13 -2.57
C ASN A 39 8.83 10.10 -1.46
N GLN A 40 8.08 11.19 -1.31
CA GLN A 40 7.01 11.28 -0.34
C GLN A 40 5.73 10.77 -0.98
N TYR A 41 5.41 9.50 -0.70
CA TYR A 41 4.12 8.93 -1.04
C TYR A 41 3.14 9.25 0.09
N VAL A 42 2.13 10.06 -0.22
CA VAL A 42 1.00 10.31 0.68
C VAL A 42 -0.15 9.42 0.24
N THR A 43 -0.65 8.59 1.15
CA THR A 43 -1.85 7.78 0.92
C THR A 43 -2.83 8.02 2.06
N ALA A 44 -4.12 8.10 1.73
CA ALA A 44 -5.16 8.02 2.74
C ALA A 44 -5.18 6.58 3.28
N LEU A 45 -5.23 6.43 4.59
CA LEU A 45 -5.28 5.14 5.25
C LEU A 45 -6.47 5.08 6.19
N ASP A 46 -7.04 3.89 6.26
CA ASP A 46 -7.97 3.49 7.29
C ASP A 46 -7.20 2.68 8.34
N PRO A 47 -6.47 3.33 9.27
CA PRO A 47 -5.50 2.66 10.13
C PRO A 47 -6.12 1.57 11.00
N VAL A 48 -7.37 1.78 11.46
CA VAL A 48 -8.11 0.79 12.24
C VAL A 48 -8.50 -0.39 11.36
N PHE A 49 -8.89 -0.17 10.10
CA PHE A 49 -9.20 -1.26 9.17
C PHE A 49 -7.96 -2.12 8.92
N VAL A 50 -6.83 -1.48 8.59
CA VAL A 50 -5.53 -2.17 8.38
C VAL A 50 -5.10 -2.92 9.64
N GLN A 51 -5.26 -2.32 10.82
CA GLN A 51 -4.95 -2.98 12.09
C GLN A 51 -5.81 -4.23 12.31
N HIS A 52 -7.11 -4.15 12.07
CA HIS A 52 -8.04 -5.25 12.34
C HIS A 52 -7.83 -6.42 11.36
N ILE A 53 -7.60 -6.13 10.08
CA ILE A 53 -7.34 -7.19 9.08
C ILE A 53 -5.95 -7.82 9.29
N SER A 54 -4.95 -7.05 9.73
CA SER A 54 -3.60 -7.57 10.05
C SER A 54 -3.62 -8.66 11.14
N ARG A 55 -4.58 -8.59 12.08
CA ARG A 55 -4.74 -9.62 13.13
C ARG A 55 -5.23 -10.96 12.59
N GLN A 56 -5.77 -10.99 11.38
CA GLN A 56 -6.25 -12.20 10.71
C GLN A 56 -5.17 -12.85 9.83
N GLN A 57 -3.94 -12.32 9.82
CA GLN A 57 -2.88 -12.86 8.98
C GLN A 57 -2.56 -14.31 9.37
N GLY A 58 -2.41 -15.17 8.36
CA GLY A 58 -2.26 -16.62 8.52
C GLY A 58 -3.57 -17.35 8.85
N GLN A 59 -4.73 -16.69 8.79
CA GLN A 59 -6.04 -17.31 8.97
C GLN A 59 -6.83 -17.35 7.66
N PRO A 60 -7.75 -18.31 7.51
CA PRO A 60 -8.75 -18.26 6.45
C PRO A 60 -9.68 -17.07 6.68
N ILE A 61 -9.89 -16.27 5.65
CA ILE A 61 -10.78 -15.10 5.67
C ILE A 61 -11.69 -15.12 4.45
N ALA A 62 -12.80 -14.38 4.55
CA ALA A 62 -13.61 -13.99 3.41
C ALA A 62 -13.60 -12.47 3.28
N VAL A 63 -13.40 -11.98 2.06
CA VAL A 63 -13.32 -10.55 1.76
C VAL A 63 -14.38 -10.23 0.72
N GLU A 64 -15.27 -9.30 1.04
CA GLU A 64 -16.23 -8.76 0.09
C GLU A 64 -15.60 -7.54 -0.58
N THR A 65 -15.39 -7.63 -1.88
CA THR A 65 -14.90 -6.51 -2.69
C THR A 65 -16.05 -5.87 -3.45
N THR A 66 -15.83 -4.69 -4.02
CA THR A 66 -16.79 -4.06 -4.94
C THR A 66 -17.10 -4.91 -6.18
N SER A 67 -16.29 -5.93 -6.47
CA SER A 67 -16.42 -6.82 -7.62
C SER A 67 -16.86 -8.24 -7.24
N GLY A 68 -17.14 -8.49 -5.95
CA GLY A 68 -17.59 -9.79 -5.42
C GLY A 68 -16.73 -10.35 -4.29
N ARG A 69 -17.11 -11.54 -3.83
CA ARG A 69 -16.53 -12.23 -2.67
C ARG A 69 -15.30 -13.06 -3.04
N ILE A 70 -14.26 -12.99 -2.20
CA ILE A 70 -13.04 -13.77 -2.30
C ILE A 70 -12.81 -14.49 -0.97
N GLU A 71 -12.55 -15.79 -1.00
CA GLU A 71 -12.27 -16.60 0.18
C GLU A 71 -10.92 -17.29 0.02
N GLY A 72 -10.08 -17.25 1.06
CA GLY A 72 -8.74 -17.83 1.01
C GLY A 72 -7.92 -17.57 2.27
N MET A 73 -6.63 -17.86 2.20
CA MET A 73 -5.70 -17.64 3.31
C MET A 73 -5.13 -16.24 3.26
N LEU A 74 -5.25 -15.44 4.33
CA LEU A 74 -4.63 -14.11 4.38
C LEU A 74 -3.11 -14.25 4.59
N ALA A 75 -2.34 -14.20 3.52
CA ALA A 75 -0.89 -14.39 3.57
C ALA A 75 -0.15 -13.13 4.05
N GLY A 76 -0.67 -11.94 3.71
CA GLY A 76 -0.01 -10.67 4.00
C GLY A 76 -0.95 -9.48 4.01
N VAL A 77 -0.58 -8.48 4.80
CA VAL A 77 -1.24 -7.16 4.83
C VAL A 77 -0.19 -6.09 4.65
N ALA A 78 -0.35 -5.29 3.61
CA ALA A 78 0.43 -4.10 3.35
C ALA A 78 -0.42 -2.85 3.59
N VAL A 79 0.20 -1.69 3.45
CA VAL A 79 -0.44 -0.38 3.69
C VAL A 79 -1.59 -0.07 2.71
N ASP A 80 -1.53 -0.62 1.49
CA ASP A 80 -2.46 -0.32 0.40
C ASP A 80 -3.20 -1.56 -0.15
N HIS A 81 -2.75 -2.77 0.20
CA HIS A 81 -3.32 -4.02 -0.30
C HIS A 81 -3.17 -5.17 0.70
N ILE A 82 -3.95 -6.22 0.50
CA ILE A 82 -3.79 -7.52 1.15
C ILE A 82 -3.40 -8.57 0.13
N GLN A 83 -2.74 -9.63 0.59
CA GLN A 83 -2.46 -10.83 -0.20
C GLN A 83 -3.31 -11.99 0.31
N ILE A 84 -4.13 -12.54 -0.56
CA ILE A 84 -4.93 -13.75 -0.31
C ILE A 84 -4.37 -14.89 -1.16
N ASP A 85 -3.91 -15.95 -0.51
CA ASP A 85 -3.47 -17.16 -1.20
C ASP A 85 -4.67 -18.08 -1.46
N LEU A 86 -4.82 -18.45 -2.72
CA LEU A 86 -5.73 -19.49 -3.22
C LEU A 86 -4.93 -20.75 -3.54
N ALA A 87 -5.62 -21.82 -3.96
CA ALA A 87 -4.97 -23.09 -4.27
C ALA A 87 -3.91 -23.01 -5.38
N ASP A 88 -4.09 -22.11 -6.36
CA ASP A 88 -3.29 -22.02 -7.58
C ASP A 88 -2.52 -20.70 -7.74
N ARG A 89 -2.82 -19.68 -6.93
CA ARG A 89 -2.26 -18.32 -7.08
C ARG A 89 -2.38 -17.48 -5.83
N SER A 90 -1.58 -16.41 -5.77
CA SER A 90 -1.69 -15.33 -4.78
C SER A 90 -2.37 -14.11 -5.39
N LEU A 91 -3.45 -13.63 -4.76
CA LEU A 91 -4.19 -12.46 -5.19
C LEU A 91 -3.84 -11.26 -4.32
N HIS A 92 -3.45 -10.16 -4.96
CA HIS A 92 -3.23 -8.88 -4.30
C HIS A 92 -4.47 -8.01 -4.49
N VAL A 93 -5.17 -7.71 -3.41
CA VAL A 93 -6.42 -6.93 -3.41
C VAL A 93 -6.16 -5.59 -2.76
N ARG A 94 -6.40 -4.49 -3.49
CA ARG A 94 -6.28 -3.14 -2.91
C ARG A 94 -7.30 -2.96 -1.78
N ILE A 95 -6.85 -2.44 -0.64
CA ILE A 95 -7.71 -2.19 0.53
C ILE A 95 -8.86 -1.24 0.17
N ALA A 96 -8.60 -0.27 -0.71
CA ALA A 96 -9.61 0.69 -1.19
C ALA A 96 -10.81 0.07 -1.95
N HIS A 97 -10.72 -1.20 -2.37
CA HIS A 97 -11.82 -1.91 -3.04
C HIS A 97 -12.51 -2.95 -2.14
N ILE A 98 -12.10 -3.04 -0.87
CA ILE A 98 -12.72 -3.95 0.10
C ILE A 98 -13.87 -3.21 0.78
N VAL A 99 -15.05 -3.82 0.76
CA VAL A 99 -16.23 -3.30 1.46
C VAL A 99 -16.22 -3.75 2.92
N TYR A 100 -15.95 -5.05 3.16
CA TYR A 100 -15.77 -5.63 4.49
C TYR A 100 -15.00 -6.95 4.42
N PHE A 101 -14.60 -7.48 5.59
CA PHE A 101 -14.01 -8.81 5.71
C PHE A 101 -14.60 -9.57 6.90
N GLU A 102 -14.60 -10.88 6.79
CA GLU A 102 -14.97 -11.85 7.81
C GLU A 102 -13.73 -12.70 8.14
N GLY A 103 -13.52 -12.98 9.42
CA GLY A 103 -12.47 -13.88 9.89
C GLY A 103 -12.90 -14.55 11.18
N PRO A 104 -12.09 -15.46 11.73
CA PRO A 104 -12.30 -16.04 13.04
C PRO A 104 -12.62 -14.97 14.10
N LEU A 105 -13.46 -15.33 15.08
CA LEU A 105 -13.86 -14.44 16.16
C LEU A 105 -12.63 -13.77 16.78
N ALA A 106 -12.56 -12.45 16.64
CA ALA A 106 -11.52 -11.66 17.27
C ALA A 106 -11.74 -11.69 18.78
N SER A 107 -10.89 -12.40 19.52
CA SER A 107 -10.81 -12.24 20.96
C SER A 107 -10.04 -10.95 21.25
N TYR A 108 -10.75 -9.88 21.59
CA TYR A 108 -10.12 -8.69 22.16
C TYR A 108 -9.64 -9.06 23.57
N ARG A 109 -8.37 -9.39 23.71
CA ARG A 109 -7.68 -9.50 25.01
C ARG A 109 -6.76 -8.31 25.19
#